data_AF-A0A845DTS6-F1
#
_entry.id   AF-A0A845DTS6-F1
#
_cell.length_a   1.000
_cell.length_b   1.000
_cell.length_c   1.000
_cell.angle_alpha   90.00
_cell.angle_beta   90.00
_cell.angle_gamma   90.00
#
_symmetry.space_group_name_H-M   'P 1'
#
loop_
_entity.id
_entity.type
_entity.pdbx_description
1 polymer ?
#
loop_
_entity_poly.entity_id
_entity_poly.type
_entity_poly.pdbx_seq_one_letter_code
_entity_poly.pdbx_strand_id
1 'polypeptide(L)'
;PHPPYAVEEPFYSQIDPASIPERTPTPDGASGAWDAYPSLMKGIYDGQQMQGWSEQRLRELRRTYYGMCARVDHQFGMVLEALKEAGMYDDTLVFFFSDHGDFTGDYGLVEKTQNTFQDCLTRVPLLVKPPAGTPVAPRVSDALVELIDFPATVYALTGIEAGYDHFGRSLLPLLAGETDSHRDAVFCEGGRRRGERQCMELESKAQPGFLYWPRLRHQMGEGPEHTKAAMCRTAEHKYVKRFYEQDELYDLRADPRETRNLIDDPAYGDVLGSLKERMLHWYMETSDVVPHETDMRR
;
A
#
# COMPACT_ATOMS: atom_id res chain seq x y z
N PRO A 1 -5.20 -6.64 -8.54
CA PRO A 1 -5.49 -6.61 -9.99
C PRO A 1 -6.31 -5.37 -10.33
N HIS A 2 -5.85 -4.56 -11.28
CA HIS A 2 -6.44 -3.26 -11.58
C HIS A 2 -7.85 -3.35 -12.22
N PRO A 3 -8.78 -2.41 -11.93
CA PRO A 3 -10.09 -2.34 -12.59
C PRO A 3 -9.99 -2.13 -14.12
N PRO A 4 -11.07 -2.35 -14.89
CA PRO A 4 -12.43 -2.67 -14.47
C PRO A 4 -12.55 -4.04 -13.79
N TYR A 5 -13.37 -4.13 -12.74
CA TYR A 5 -13.60 -5.40 -12.03
C TYR A 5 -14.43 -6.33 -12.89
N ALA A 6 -13.75 -7.24 -13.58
CA ALA A 6 -14.34 -8.25 -14.43
C ALA A 6 -13.36 -9.42 -14.56
N VAL A 7 -13.89 -10.64 -14.55
CA VAL A 7 -13.11 -11.86 -14.82
C VAL A 7 -14.00 -12.92 -15.44
N GLU A 8 -13.42 -13.69 -16.35
CA GLU A 8 -14.06 -14.78 -17.06
C GLU A 8 -14.12 -16.09 -16.26
N GLU A 9 -14.93 -17.04 -16.75
CA GLU A 9 -14.84 -18.43 -16.31
C GLU A 9 -13.56 -19.11 -16.82
N PRO A 10 -12.97 -20.04 -16.06
CA PRO A 10 -13.49 -20.59 -14.79
C PRO A 10 -13.14 -19.77 -13.54
N PHE A 11 -12.35 -18.70 -13.67
CA PHE A 11 -11.77 -18.00 -12.50
C PHE A 11 -12.82 -17.35 -11.61
N TYR A 12 -13.92 -16.84 -12.18
CA TYR A 12 -15.02 -16.31 -11.39
C TYR A 12 -15.66 -17.39 -10.50
N SER A 13 -16.05 -18.52 -11.08
CA SER A 13 -16.71 -19.60 -10.33
C SER A 13 -15.77 -20.44 -9.46
N GLN A 14 -14.45 -20.33 -9.65
CA GLN A 14 -13.45 -20.94 -8.76
C GLN A 14 -13.45 -20.33 -7.35
N ILE A 15 -13.88 -19.08 -7.20
CA ILE A 15 -13.94 -18.44 -5.89
C ILE A 15 -15.24 -18.82 -5.19
N ASP A 16 -15.11 -19.56 -4.10
CA ASP A 16 -16.22 -19.90 -3.21
C ASP A 16 -16.78 -18.61 -2.56
N PRO A 17 -18.06 -18.24 -2.79
CA PRO A 17 -18.68 -17.10 -2.13
C PRO A 17 -18.56 -17.11 -0.60
N ALA A 18 -18.55 -18.29 0.03
CA ALA A 18 -18.44 -18.44 1.48
C ALA A 18 -17.03 -18.14 2.01
N SER A 19 -16.00 -18.23 1.15
CA SER A 19 -14.61 -17.93 1.50
C SER A 19 -14.27 -16.44 1.51
N ILE A 20 -15.18 -15.58 1.02
CA ILE A 20 -14.95 -14.13 0.97
C ILE A 20 -14.96 -13.55 2.39
N PRO A 21 -13.84 -12.97 2.85
CA PRO A 21 -13.75 -12.40 4.18
C PRO A 21 -14.64 -11.19 4.32
N GLU A 22 -15.07 -10.93 5.55
CA GLU A 22 -15.77 -9.70 5.89
C GLU A 22 -14.94 -8.47 5.54
N ARG A 23 -15.63 -7.42 5.11
CA ARG A 23 -15.03 -6.12 4.84
C ARG A 23 -15.02 -5.23 6.07
N THR A 24 -14.13 -4.25 6.07
CA THR A 24 -14.25 -3.13 6.99
C THR A 24 -15.53 -2.35 6.68
N PRO A 25 -16.40 -2.10 7.68
CA PRO A 25 -17.66 -1.41 7.47
C PRO A 25 -17.48 -0.01 6.88
N THR A 26 -18.50 0.45 6.17
CA THR A 26 -18.57 1.84 5.69
C THR A 26 -18.63 2.80 6.88
N PRO A 27 -17.89 3.92 6.91
CA PRO A 27 -17.96 4.95 7.96
C PRO A 27 -19.24 5.81 7.96
N ASP A 28 -20.43 5.20 7.83
CA ASP A 28 -21.73 5.87 7.85
C ASP A 28 -22.64 5.35 8.98
N GLY A 29 -23.21 6.27 9.77
CA GLY A 29 -24.17 5.91 10.82
C GLY A 29 -23.52 5.21 12.02
N ALA A 30 -23.95 3.99 12.35
CA ALA A 30 -23.55 3.28 13.59
C ALA A 30 -22.08 2.83 13.61
N SER A 31 -21.42 2.76 12.44
CA SER A 31 -20.03 2.36 12.24
C SER A 31 -19.03 3.51 12.31
N GLY A 32 -19.49 4.75 12.47
CA GLY A 32 -18.65 5.94 12.59
C GLY A 32 -19.15 7.10 11.73
N ALA A 33 -18.59 8.28 11.97
CA ALA A 33 -18.82 9.45 11.13
C ALA A 33 -17.61 9.66 10.21
N TRP A 34 -17.87 10.01 8.95
CA TRP A 34 -16.82 10.36 7.98
C TRP A 34 -15.85 11.46 8.45
N ASP A 35 -16.25 12.29 9.43
CA ASP A 35 -15.39 13.33 10.02
C ASP A 35 -14.14 12.76 10.74
N ALA A 36 -14.17 11.48 11.13
CA ALA A 36 -13.02 10.79 11.72
C ALA A 36 -12.03 10.24 10.66
N TYR A 37 -12.36 10.33 9.38
CA TYR A 37 -11.60 9.79 8.26
C TYR A 37 -11.10 10.90 7.34
N PRO A 38 -10.07 10.62 6.52
CA PRO A 38 -9.59 11.56 5.51
C PRO A 38 -10.70 11.99 4.57
N SER A 39 -10.81 13.30 4.29
CA SER A 39 -11.87 13.83 3.44
C SER A 39 -11.86 13.24 2.03
N LEU A 40 -10.69 12.78 1.53
CA LEU A 40 -10.61 12.07 0.26
C LEU A 40 -11.49 10.84 0.23
N MET A 41 -11.49 10.03 1.30
CA MET A 41 -12.26 8.78 1.35
C MET A 41 -13.75 9.09 1.18
N LYS A 42 -14.27 10.06 1.94
CA LYS A 42 -15.65 10.55 1.78
C LYS A 42 -15.88 11.11 0.37
N GLY A 43 -14.93 11.91 -0.14
CA GLY A 43 -15.01 12.52 -1.46
C GLY A 43 -15.12 11.50 -2.59
N ILE A 44 -14.41 10.37 -2.49
CA ILE A 44 -14.49 9.24 -3.43
C ILE A 44 -15.81 8.50 -3.26
N TYR A 45 -16.19 8.17 -2.03
CA TYR A 45 -17.47 7.52 -1.72
C TYR A 45 -18.66 8.29 -2.34
N ASP A 46 -18.66 9.62 -2.16
CA ASP A 46 -19.68 10.50 -2.73
C ASP A 46 -19.58 10.61 -4.25
N GLY A 47 -18.36 10.75 -4.78
CA GLY A 47 -18.12 10.92 -6.21
C GLY A 47 -18.45 9.67 -7.02
N GLN A 48 -18.22 8.48 -6.48
CA GLN A 48 -18.51 7.18 -7.09
C GLN A 48 -19.95 6.70 -6.82
N GLN A 49 -20.73 7.44 -6.03
CA GLN A 49 -22.13 7.13 -5.69
C GLN A 49 -22.29 5.76 -4.99
N MET A 50 -21.44 5.51 -4.00
CA MET A 50 -21.39 4.21 -3.32
C MET A 50 -22.48 4.03 -2.24
N GLN A 51 -23.24 5.08 -1.89
CA GLN A 51 -24.24 5.09 -0.81
C GLN A 51 -25.35 4.04 -0.94
N GLY A 52 -25.68 3.65 -2.18
CA GLY A 52 -26.75 2.70 -2.47
C GLY A 52 -26.29 1.24 -2.62
N TRP A 53 -25.00 0.96 -2.46
CA TRP A 53 -24.48 -0.39 -2.66
C TRP A 53 -24.78 -1.29 -1.47
N SER A 54 -25.46 -2.41 -1.73
CA SER A 54 -25.73 -3.41 -0.69
C SER A 54 -24.48 -4.20 -0.31
N GLU A 55 -24.48 -4.77 0.89
CA GLU A 55 -23.42 -5.68 1.35
C GLU A 55 -23.20 -6.85 0.37
N GLN A 56 -24.29 -7.40 -0.17
CA GLN A 56 -24.22 -8.45 -1.18
C GLN A 56 -23.46 -7.99 -2.43
N ARG A 57 -23.72 -6.76 -2.91
CA ARG A 57 -23.07 -6.22 -4.10
C ARG A 57 -21.58 -5.93 -3.86
N LEU A 58 -21.22 -5.44 -2.68
CA LEU A 58 -19.81 -5.22 -2.31
C LEU A 58 -19.07 -6.55 -2.15
N ARG A 59 -19.68 -7.57 -1.55
CA ARG A 59 -19.13 -8.94 -1.50
C ARG A 59 -18.94 -9.54 -2.88
N GLU A 60 -19.88 -9.31 -3.79
CA GLU A 60 -19.80 -9.77 -5.17
C GLU A 60 -18.65 -9.08 -5.96
N LEU A 61 -18.45 -7.78 -5.75
CA LEU A 61 -17.29 -7.06 -6.27
C LEU A 61 -15.98 -7.65 -5.75
N ARG A 62 -15.89 -7.92 -4.45
CA ARG A 62 -14.69 -8.53 -3.85
C ARG A 62 -14.44 -9.95 -4.38
N ARG A 63 -15.50 -10.74 -4.58
CA ARG A 63 -15.40 -12.06 -5.22
C ARG A 63 -14.83 -11.97 -6.63
N THR A 64 -15.32 -11.01 -7.42
CA THR A 64 -14.78 -10.75 -8.77
C THR A 64 -13.29 -10.38 -8.69
N TYR A 65 -12.90 -9.52 -7.75
CA TYR A 65 -11.49 -9.17 -7.51
C TYR A 65 -10.62 -10.39 -7.17
N TYR A 66 -11.10 -11.33 -6.36
CA TYR A 66 -10.39 -12.58 -6.09
C TYR A 66 -10.31 -13.50 -7.30
N GLY A 67 -11.35 -13.55 -8.14
CA GLY A 67 -11.26 -14.27 -9.41
C GLY A 67 -10.19 -13.67 -10.33
N MET A 68 -10.08 -12.34 -10.37
CA MET A 68 -8.98 -11.67 -11.09
C MET A 68 -7.60 -12.03 -10.49
N CYS A 69 -7.50 -12.19 -9.16
CA CYS A 69 -6.27 -12.66 -8.52
C CYS A 69 -5.95 -14.10 -8.92
N ALA A 70 -6.93 -15.00 -8.94
CA ALA A 70 -6.76 -16.39 -9.36
C ALA A 70 -6.30 -16.49 -10.82
N ARG A 71 -6.80 -15.61 -11.69
CA ARG A 71 -6.30 -15.50 -13.07
C ARG A 71 -4.82 -15.09 -13.13
N VAL A 72 -4.42 -14.08 -12.33
CA VAL A 72 -3.03 -13.65 -12.25
C VAL A 72 -2.14 -14.77 -11.72
N ASP A 73 -2.59 -15.49 -10.69
CA ASP A 73 -1.87 -16.64 -10.14
C ASP A 73 -1.66 -17.76 -11.18
N HIS A 74 -2.71 -18.09 -11.95
CA HIS A 74 -2.60 -19.04 -13.06
C HIS A 74 -1.57 -18.60 -14.11
N GLN A 75 -1.61 -17.34 -14.52
CA GLN A 75 -0.68 -16.77 -15.50
C GLN A 75 0.76 -16.73 -14.95
N PHE A 76 0.93 -16.42 -13.67
CA PHE A 76 2.23 -16.47 -13.01
C PHE A 76 2.79 -17.90 -12.97
N GLY A 77 1.94 -18.89 -12.69
CA GLY A 77 2.30 -20.31 -12.79
C GLY A 77 2.81 -20.70 -14.18
N MET A 78 2.21 -20.19 -15.26
CA MET A 78 2.70 -20.41 -16.62
C MET A 78 4.10 -19.84 -16.84
N VAL A 79 4.39 -18.65 -16.30
CA VAL A 79 5.74 -18.05 -16.39
C VAL A 79 6.76 -18.89 -15.63
N LEU A 80 6.41 -19.34 -14.41
CA LEU A 80 7.31 -20.20 -13.63
C LEU A 80 7.56 -21.54 -14.31
N GLU A 81 6.57 -22.14 -14.96
CA GLU A 81 6.75 -23.38 -15.70
C GLU A 81 7.63 -23.18 -16.93
N ALA A 82 7.44 -22.10 -17.68
CA ALA A 82 8.32 -21.75 -18.79
C ALA A 82 9.79 -21.56 -18.35
N LEU A 83 10.03 -20.97 -17.17
CA LEU A 83 11.38 -20.88 -16.60
C LEU A 83 11.97 -22.25 -16.28
N LYS A 84 11.17 -23.21 -15.80
CA LYS A 84 11.63 -24.58 -15.54
C LYS A 84 11.93 -25.34 -16.82
N GLU A 85 11.04 -25.27 -17.80
CA GLU A 85 11.22 -25.90 -19.11
C GLU A 85 12.47 -25.37 -19.82
N ALA A 86 12.77 -24.08 -19.67
CA ALA A 86 13.98 -23.46 -20.18
C ALA A 86 15.26 -23.79 -19.37
N GLY A 87 15.14 -24.48 -18.23
CA GLY A 87 16.26 -24.76 -17.33
C GLY A 87 16.81 -23.52 -16.60
N MET A 88 16.05 -22.42 -16.55
CA MET A 88 16.46 -21.14 -15.97
C MET A 88 15.91 -20.92 -14.56
N TYR A 89 14.89 -21.69 -14.15
CA TYR A 89 14.20 -21.48 -12.88
C TYR A 89 15.14 -21.45 -11.67
N ASP A 90 16.09 -22.39 -11.59
CA ASP A 90 17.01 -22.48 -10.46
C ASP A 90 17.95 -21.28 -10.39
N ASP A 91 18.41 -20.74 -11.51
CA ASP A 91 19.30 -19.57 -11.58
C ASP A 91 18.54 -18.22 -11.57
N THR A 92 17.22 -18.24 -11.35
CA THR A 92 16.39 -17.03 -11.35
C THR A 92 16.00 -16.59 -9.95
N LEU A 93 16.19 -15.29 -9.66
CA LEU A 93 15.58 -14.58 -8.54
C LEU A 93 14.15 -14.17 -8.93
N VAL A 94 13.15 -14.62 -8.18
CA VAL A 94 11.75 -14.28 -8.40
C VAL A 94 11.24 -13.43 -7.24
N PHE A 95 10.79 -12.22 -7.57
CA PHE A 95 10.00 -11.36 -6.70
C PHE A 95 8.57 -11.27 -7.23
N PHE A 96 7.59 -11.53 -6.37
CA PHE A 96 6.18 -11.31 -6.67
C PHE A 96 5.58 -10.41 -5.60
N PHE A 97 5.11 -9.23 -6.00
CA PHE A 97 4.54 -8.22 -5.11
C PHE A 97 3.54 -7.34 -5.85
N SER A 98 2.85 -6.47 -5.11
CA SER A 98 1.95 -5.45 -5.67
C SER A 98 2.52 -4.05 -5.39
N ASP A 99 2.27 -3.09 -6.26
CA ASP A 99 2.62 -1.68 -6.07
C ASP A 99 1.79 -1.04 -4.95
N HIS A 100 0.52 -1.39 -4.87
CA HIS A 100 -0.41 -1.05 -3.81
C HIS A 100 -1.55 -2.09 -3.73
N GLY A 101 -2.40 -1.96 -2.72
CA GLY A 101 -3.63 -2.73 -2.54
C GLY A 101 -4.86 -2.05 -3.15
N ASP A 102 -6.05 -2.47 -2.72
CA ASP A 102 -7.32 -1.94 -3.19
C ASP A 102 -8.34 -2.07 -2.05
N PHE A 103 -9.19 -1.06 -1.84
CA PHE A 103 -10.24 -1.12 -0.84
C PHE A 103 -11.16 -2.33 -1.04
N THR A 104 -11.48 -2.69 -2.29
CA THR A 104 -12.32 -3.85 -2.65
C THR A 104 -13.60 -3.99 -1.80
N GLY A 105 -14.21 -2.86 -1.43
CA GLY A 105 -15.39 -2.77 -0.57
C GLY A 105 -15.11 -2.35 0.89
N ASP A 106 -13.87 -2.42 1.37
CA ASP A 106 -13.49 -1.89 2.69
C ASP A 106 -13.83 -0.40 2.77
N TYR A 107 -14.40 0.02 3.90
CA TYR A 107 -14.88 1.38 4.12
C TYR A 107 -15.97 1.83 3.12
N GLY A 108 -16.58 0.88 2.39
CA GLY A 108 -17.54 1.19 1.33
C GLY A 108 -16.91 1.74 0.05
N LEU A 109 -15.59 1.59 -0.11
CA LEU A 109 -14.80 2.14 -1.21
C LEU A 109 -14.28 1.07 -2.14
N VAL A 110 -13.83 1.50 -3.32
CA VAL A 110 -13.12 0.69 -4.30
C VAL A 110 -11.88 1.45 -4.78
N GLU A 111 -11.00 0.77 -5.49
CA GLU A 111 -9.72 1.30 -5.94
C GLU A 111 -8.79 1.69 -4.78
N LYS A 112 -7.98 2.73 -5.01
CA LYS A 112 -6.94 3.26 -4.16
C LYS A 112 -6.95 4.78 -4.22
N THR A 113 -6.41 5.40 -3.18
CA THR A 113 -6.31 6.84 -3.00
C THR A 113 -4.89 7.21 -2.60
N GLN A 114 -4.38 8.34 -3.09
CA GLN A 114 -2.94 8.65 -3.01
C GLN A 114 -2.44 9.05 -1.62
N ASN A 115 -3.28 9.54 -0.72
CA ASN A 115 -2.85 10.08 0.59
C ASN A 115 -3.58 9.40 1.76
N THR A 116 -3.99 8.16 1.55
CA THR A 116 -4.63 7.33 2.58
C THR A 116 -3.82 6.04 2.73
N PHE A 117 -3.73 5.53 3.95
CA PHE A 117 -2.70 4.54 4.30
C PHE A 117 -3.27 3.33 5.04
N GLN A 118 -4.56 3.05 4.86
CA GLN A 118 -5.17 1.83 5.39
C GLN A 118 -4.39 0.60 4.91
N ASP A 119 -4.27 -0.42 5.75
CA ASP A 119 -3.47 -1.63 5.47
C ASP A 119 -3.99 -2.34 4.20
N CYS A 120 -5.29 -2.24 3.87
CA CYS A 120 -5.84 -2.75 2.61
C CYS A 120 -5.24 -2.09 1.35
N LEU A 121 -4.59 -0.94 1.48
CA LEU A 121 -3.87 -0.24 0.40
C LEU A 121 -2.35 -0.38 0.51
N THR A 122 -1.80 -0.35 1.72
CA THR A 122 -0.34 -0.23 1.93
C THR A 122 0.35 -1.55 2.28
N ARG A 123 -0.39 -2.53 2.82
CA ARG A 123 0.14 -3.86 3.15
C ARG A 123 -0.04 -4.80 1.97
N VAL A 124 0.94 -4.78 1.06
CA VAL A 124 0.94 -5.57 -0.19
C VAL A 124 1.58 -6.95 0.00
N PRO A 125 1.23 -7.94 -0.85
CA PRO A 125 1.90 -9.23 -0.84
C PRO A 125 3.39 -9.09 -1.24
N LEU A 126 4.24 -9.95 -0.69
CA LEU A 126 5.63 -10.12 -1.11
C LEU A 126 6.00 -11.61 -1.00
N LEU A 127 6.38 -12.20 -2.13
CA LEU A 127 6.98 -13.53 -2.21
C LEU A 127 8.35 -13.39 -2.85
N VAL A 128 9.35 -14.05 -2.26
CA VAL A 128 10.72 -14.04 -2.77
C VAL A 128 11.24 -15.46 -2.87
N LYS A 129 11.61 -15.88 -4.08
CA LYS A 129 12.37 -17.12 -4.33
C LYS A 129 13.75 -16.72 -4.84
N PRO A 130 14.83 -16.93 -4.07
CA PRO A 130 16.17 -16.61 -4.54
C PRO A 130 16.71 -17.70 -5.50
N PRO A 131 17.78 -17.43 -6.27
CA PRO A 131 18.47 -18.44 -7.06
C PRO A 131 18.97 -19.60 -6.18
N ALA A 132 19.08 -20.79 -6.75
CA ALA A 132 19.66 -21.97 -6.11
C ALA A 132 21.08 -21.66 -5.63
N GLY A 133 21.42 -22.12 -4.43
CA GLY A 133 22.70 -21.82 -3.77
C GLY A 133 22.70 -20.52 -2.96
N THR A 134 21.70 -19.64 -3.12
CA THR A 134 21.49 -18.53 -2.18
C THR A 134 20.92 -19.08 -0.86
N PRO A 135 21.50 -18.75 0.31
CA PRO A 135 20.95 -19.17 1.59
C PRO A 135 19.49 -18.75 1.76
N VAL A 136 18.62 -19.70 2.08
CA VAL A 136 17.20 -19.46 2.31
C VAL A 136 16.65 -20.40 3.37
N ALA A 137 15.89 -19.86 4.31
CA ALA A 137 15.06 -20.59 5.26
C ALA A 137 13.59 -20.38 4.88
N PRO A 138 12.96 -21.32 4.12
CA PRO A 138 11.58 -21.18 3.65
C PRO A 138 10.62 -20.98 4.82
N ARG A 139 9.96 -19.81 4.88
CA ARG A 139 9.02 -19.44 5.94
C ARG A 139 8.11 -18.30 5.53
N VAL A 140 7.08 -18.08 6.34
CA VAL A 140 6.35 -16.80 6.39
C VAL A 140 7.04 -15.94 7.45
N SER A 141 7.28 -14.67 7.13
CA SER A 141 7.93 -13.72 8.04
C SER A 141 6.99 -12.55 8.33
N ASP A 142 6.88 -12.19 9.61
CA ASP A 142 6.16 -11.00 10.08
C ASP A 142 7.08 -9.76 10.17
N ALA A 143 8.33 -9.86 9.70
CA ALA A 143 9.24 -8.73 9.66
C ALA A 143 8.64 -7.58 8.84
N LEU A 144 8.77 -6.37 9.37
CA LEU A 144 8.36 -5.17 8.65
C LEU A 144 9.32 -4.90 7.49
N VAL A 145 8.78 -4.78 6.28
CA VAL A 145 9.54 -4.57 5.02
C VAL A 145 8.87 -3.50 4.18
N GLU A 146 9.63 -2.87 3.30
CA GLU A 146 9.15 -1.85 2.37
C GLU A 146 9.46 -2.22 0.92
N LEU A 147 8.70 -1.67 -0.04
CA LEU A 147 8.96 -1.90 -1.46
C LEU A 147 10.34 -1.39 -1.91
N ILE A 148 10.93 -0.43 -1.19
CA ILE A 148 12.30 0.06 -1.46
C ILE A 148 13.37 -0.98 -1.10
N ASP A 149 13.03 -2.07 -0.42
CA ASP A 149 13.96 -3.16 -0.10
C ASP A 149 14.21 -4.08 -1.30
N PHE A 150 13.31 -4.08 -2.28
CA PHE A 150 13.49 -4.79 -3.54
C PHE A 150 14.79 -4.39 -4.26
N PRO A 151 15.02 -3.12 -4.65
CA PRO A 151 16.25 -2.74 -5.32
C PRO A 151 17.48 -2.98 -4.44
N ALA A 152 17.41 -2.72 -3.13
CA ALA A 152 18.51 -2.99 -2.20
C ALA A 152 18.89 -4.48 -2.14
N THR A 153 17.91 -5.37 -2.22
CA THR A 153 18.15 -6.82 -2.26
C THR A 153 18.76 -7.25 -3.59
N VAL A 154 18.30 -6.69 -4.71
CA VAL A 154 18.88 -6.96 -6.04
C VAL A 154 20.33 -6.49 -6.11
N TYR A 155 20.64 -5.28 -5.63
CA TYR A 155 22.00 -4.76 -5.57
C TYR A 155 22.92 -5.65 -4.74
N ALA A 156 22.48 -6.04 -3.54
CA ALA A 156 23.24 -6.92 -2.67
C ALA A 156 23.49 -8.31 -3.28
N LEU A 157 22.49 -8.88 -3.99
CA LEU A 157 22.62 -10.21 -4.60
C LEU A 157 23.53 -10.19 -5.85
N THR A 158 23.51 -9.11 -6.61
CA THR A 158 24.21 -9.00 -7.91
C THR A 158 25.59 -8.33 -7.81
N GLY A 159 25.90 -7.70 -6.67
CA GLY A 159 27.11 -6.90 -6.51
C GLY A 159 27.09 -5.58 -7.30
N ILE A 160 25.90 -5.13 -7.74
CA ILE A 160 25.74 -3.83 -8.42
C ILE A 160 25.82 -2.71 -7.38
N GLU A 161 26.68 -1.72 -7.64
CA GLU A 161 26.67 -0.46 -6.90
C GLU A 161 25.62 0.48 -7.50
N ALA A 162 24.71 1.00 -6.67
CA ALA A 162 23.57 1.80 -7.13
C ALA A 162 24.00 3.11 -7.83
N GLY A 163 25.09 3.74 -7.37
CA GLY A 163 25.54 5.05 -7.85
C GLY A 163 24.67 6.23 -7.40
N TYR A 164 23.75 6.01 -6.47
CA TYR A 164 22.91 7.02 -5.81
C TYR A 164 22.52 6.53 -4.41
N ASP A 165 22.07 7.43 -3.54
CA ASP A 165 21.57 7.04 -2.22
C ASP A 165 20.19 6.39 -2.31
N HIS A 166 20.06 5.21 -1.72
CA HIS A 166 18.78 4.54 -1.52
C HIS A 166 18.62 4.17 -0.04
N PHE A 167 17.37 4.17 0.42
CA PHE A 167 17.05 3.95 1.84
C PHE A 167 16.54 2.53 2.12
N GLY A 168 16.46 1.69 1.09
CA GLY A 168 16.12 0.27 1.23
C GLY A 168 17.22 -0.52 1.91
N ARG A 169 16.84 -1.59 2.59
CA ARG A 169 17.74 -2.54 3.24
C ARG A 169 17.61 -3.89 2.57
N SER A 170 18.73 -4.58 2.34
CA SER A 170 18.70 -5.90 1.72
C SER A 170 17.92 -6.91 2.56
N LEU A 171 17.06 -7.70 1.91
CA LEU A 171 16.32 -8.79 2.53
C LEU A 171 17.14 -10.08 2.64
N LEU A 172 18.36 -10.15 2.10
CA LEU A 172 19.17 -11.38 2.11
C LEU A 172 19.35 -11.99 3.52
N PRO A 173 19.65 -11.24 4.59
CA PRO A 173 19.74 -11.82 5.94
C PRO A 173 18.40 -12.39 6.42
N LEU A 174 17.29 -11.75 6.05
CA LEU A 174 15.95 -12.24 6.34
C LEU A 174 15.70 -13.54 5.56
N LEU A 175 16.00 -13.59 4.27
CA LEU A 175 15.84 -14.79 3.45
C LEU A 175 16.66 -15.97 4.02
N ALA A 176 17.92 -15.73 4.39
CA ALA A 176 18.82 -16.72 4.96
C ALA A 176 18.39 -17.28 6.34
N GLY A 177 17.48 -16.59 7.04
CA GLY A 177 17.07 -16.97 8.39
C GLY A 177 18.06 -16.53 9.47
N GLU A 178 18.92 -15.57 9.18
CA GLU A 178 19.92 -15.02 10.12
C GLU A 178 19.29 -14.02 11.10
N THR A 179 18.13 -13.46 10.75
CA THR A 179 17.33 -12.56 11.58
C THR A 179 15.84 -12.77 11.32
N ASP A 180 15.02 -12.52 12.34
CA ASP A 180 13.56 -12.43 12.25
C ASP A 180 13.05 -10.99 12.19
N SER A 181 13.96 -10.02 12.30
CA SER A 181 13.65 -8.58 12.29
C SER A 181 14.41 -7.87 11.17
N HIS A 182 13.81 -6.81 10.63
CA HIS A 182 14.38 -6.03 9.53
C HIS A 182 14.37 -4.51 9.81
N ARG A 183 13.25 -4.03 10.36
CA ARG A 183 13.08 -2.69 10.95
C ARG A 183 11.96 -2.73 11.99
N ASP A 184 11.89 -1.72 12.86
CA ASP A 184 10.86 -1.59 13.90
C ASP A 184 9.64 -0.77 13.43
N ALA A 185 9.78 0.03 12.37
CA ALA A 185 8.71 0.78 11.73
C ALA A 185 8.86 0.84 10.20
N VAL A 186 7.75 0.99 9.49
CA VAL A 186 7.66 1.24 8.04
C VAL A 186 6.95 2.56 7.75
N PHE A 187 7.29 3.16 6.61
CA PHE A 187 6.85 4.48 6.23
C PHE A 187 6.14 4.47 4.86
N CYS A 188 5.20 5.39 4.68
CA CYS A 188 4.53 5.61 3.41
C CYS A 188 4.17 7.08 3.28
N GLU A 189 4.21 7.62 2.06
CA GLU A 189 3.89 9.02 1.78
C GLU A 189 2.98 9.15 0.58
N GLY A 190 2.23 10.25 0.55
CA GLY A 190 1.49 10.62 -0.64
C GLY A 190 0.77 11.94 -0.52
N GLY A 191 0.05 12.30 -1.58
CA GLY A 191 -0.51 13.64 -1.77
C GLY A 191 0.55 14.71 -2.03
N ARG A 192 0.11 15.97 -2.01
CA ARG A 192 0.94 17.14 -2.36
C ARG A 192 0.66 18.34 -1.46
N ARG A 193 1.55 19.32 -1.46
CA ARG A 193 1.26 20.63 -0.86
C ARG A 193 0.33 21.44 -1.76
N ARG A 194 -0.39 22.39 -1.15
CA ARG A 194 -1.20 23.35 -1.91
C ARG A 194 -0.31 24.13 -2.88
N GLY A 195 -0.76 24.31 -4.11
CA GLY A 195 -0.02 25.03 -5.16
C GLY A 195 1.04 24.20 -5.91
N GLU A 196 1.34 22.96 -5.50
CA GLU A 196 2.19 22.04 -6.28
C GLU A 196 1.44 21.45 -7.49
N ARG A 197 1.15 22.32 -8.45
CA ARG A 197 0.38 21.97 -9.67
C ARG A 197 1.05 20.87 -10.49
N GLN A 198 2.38 20.81 -10.48
CA GLN A 198 3.17 19.76 -11.14
C GLN A 198 2.94 18.37 -10.55
N CYS A 199 2.37 18.27 -9.35
CA CYS A 199 2.03 17.01 -8.69
C CYS A 199 0.54 16.64 -8.89
N MET A 200 -0.21 17.41 -9.68
CA MET A 200 -1.59 17.08 -10.05
C MET A 200 -1.58 16.19 -11.30
N GLU A 201 -2.48 15.21 -11.35
CA GLU A 201 -2.66 14.32 -12.51
C GLU A 201 -3.45 15.05 -13.64
N LEU A 202 -2.86 16.10 -14.22
CA LEU A 202 -3.52 16.98 -15.20
C LEU A 202 -3.60 16.37 -16.59
N GLU A 203 -2.73 15.41 -16.90
CA GLU A 203 -2.64 14.74 -18.20
C GLU A 203 -3.71 13.65 -18.40
N SER A 204 -4.29 13.17 -17.30
CA SER A 204 -5.33 12.14 -17.33
C SER A 204 -6.67 12.69 -17.85
N LYS A 205 -7.42 11.84 -18.56
CA LYS A 205 -8.75 12.18 -19.08
C LYS A 205 -9.75 12.37 -17.94
N ALA A 206 -9.77 13.57 -17.38
CA ALA A 206 -10.66 13.96 -16.31
C ALA A 206 -11.93 14.64 -16.90
N GLN A 207 -12.80 13.84 -17.53
CA GLN A 207 -14.11 14.33 -18.00
C GLN A 207 -15.24 13.65 -17.22
N PRO A 208 -16.32 14.38 -16.89
CA PRO A 208 -17.52 13.78 -16.30
C PRO A 208 -18.00 12.57 -17.12
N GLY A 209 -18.24 11.44 -16.43
CA GLY A 209 -18.66 10.18 -17.04
C GLY A 209 -17.54 9.18 -17.34
N PHE A 210 -16.26 9.57 -17.19
CA PHE A 210 -15.15 8.63 -17.21
C PHE A 210 -15.01 7.90 -15.88
N LEU A 211 -14.58 6.63 -15.91
CA LEU A 211 -14.49 5.75 -14.72
C LEU A 211 -13.74 6.41 -13.55
N TYR A 212 -12.60 7.03 -13.85
CA TYR A 212 -11.73 7.65 -12.83
C TYR A 212 -12.09 9.11 -12.49
N TRP A 213 -13.09 9.70 -13.13
CA TRP A 213 -13.46 11.11 -12.89
C TRP A 213 -13.72 11.45 -11.42
N PRO A 214 -14.46 10.64 -10.64
CA PRO A 214 -14.67 10.91 -9.21
C PRO A 214 -13.39 11.11 -8.42
N ARG A 215 -12.33 10.39 -8.81
CA ARG A 215 -11.04 10.41 -8.17
C ARG A 215 -10.16 11.55 -8.70
N LEU A 216 -10.06 11.67 -10.02
CA LEU A 216 -9.24 12.70 -10.69
C LEU A 216 -9.69 14.11 -10.31
N ARG A 217 -11.00 14.37 -10.21
CA ARG A 217 -11.51 15.71 -9.86
C ARG A 217 -11.00 16.20 -8.50
N HIS A 218 -10.88 15.29 -7.53
CA HIS A 218 -10.37 15.62 -6.19
C HIS A 218 -8.86 15.80 -6.20
N GLN A 219 -8.15 15.01 -7.02
CA GLN A 219 -6.70 15.15 -7.15
C GLN A 219 -6.27 16.46 -7.80
N MET A 220 -7.07 16.94 -8.75
CA MET A 220 -6.89 18.21 -9.45
C MET A 220 -7.40 19.42 -8.63
N GLY A 221 -8.23 19.19 -7.62
CA GLY A 221 -8.78 20.22 -6.75
C GLY A 221 -7.77 20.70 -5.70
N GLU A 222 -7.89 21.94 -5.24
CA GLU A 222 -7.06 22.49 -4.14
C GLU A 222 -7.68 22.25 -2.74
N GLY A 223 -8.75 21.46 -2.68
CA GLY A 223 -9.39 21.05 -1.43
C GLY A 223 -8.51 20.13 -0.58
N PRO A 224 -8.91 19.85 0.68
CA PRO A 224 -8.15 18.99 1.59
C PRO A 224 -7.96 17.55 1.09
N GLU A 225 -8.79 17.09 0.15
CA GLU A 225 -8.90 15.71 -0.30
C GLU A 225 -7.60 15.17 -0.93
N HIS A 226 -6.75 15.99 -1.54
CA HIS A 226 -5.49 15.49 -2.13
C HIS A 226 -4.24 16.18 -1.59
N THR A 227 -4.21 16.31 -0.26
CA THR A 227 -3.10 16.99 0.41
C THR A 227 -2.07 16.04 1.01
N LYS A 228 -0.85 16.57 1.25
CA LYS A 228 0.31 15.82 1.73
C LYS A 228 0.01 15.13 3.06
N ALA A 229 0.33 13.85 3.12
CA ALA A 229 0.29 13.05 4.33
C ALA A 229 1.43 12.02 4.33
N ALA A 230 1.77 11.55 5.53
CA ALA A 230 2.80 10.54 5.75
C ALA A 230 2.42 9.60 6.89
N MET A 231 2.82 8.34 6.78
CA MET A 231 2.53 7.28 7.73
C MET A 231 3.81 6.78 8.39
N CYS A 232 3.76 6.52 9.69
CA CYS A 232 4.69 5.68 10.42
C CYS A 232 3.91 4.52 11.05
N ARG A 233 4.24 3.28 10.68
CA ARG A 233 3.56 2.07 11.14
C ARG A 233 4.56 1.11 11.78
N THR A 234 4.30 0.70 13.01
CA THR A 234 5.02 -0.38 13.70
C THR A 234 4.21 -1.68 13.57
N ALA A 235 4.65 -2.75 14.23
CA ALA A 235 3.85 -3.99 14.31
C ALA A 235 2.52 -3.79 15.08
N GLU A 236 2.44 -2.78 15.94
CA GLU A 236 1.34 -2.64 16.91
C GLU A 236 0.52 -1.36 16.71
N HIS A 237 1.12 -0.30 16.19
CA HIS A 237 0.48 1.01 16.09
C HIS A 237 0.81 1.70 14.76
N LYS A 238 -0.14 2.51 14.29
CA LYS A 238 0.02 3.33 13.08
C LYS A 238 -0.31 4.78 13.39
N TYR A 239 0.59 5.69 13.02
CA TYR A 239 0.37 7.13 13.04
C TYR A 239 0.38 7.67 11.61
N VAL A 240 -0.59 8.52 11.27
CA VAL A 240 -0.63 9.27 10.01
C VAL A 240 -0.59 10.75 10.30
N LYS A 241 0.48 11.42 9.86
CA LYS A 241 0.57 12.87 9.83
C LYS A 241 -0.20 13.38 8.62
N ARG A 242 -1.21 14.20 8.84
CA ARG A 242 -1.90 14.95 7.78
C ARG A 242 -1.51 16.41 7.86
N PHE A 243 -1.14 16.99 6.72
CA PHE A 243 -0.65 18.37 6.73
C PHE A 243 -1.77 19.41 6.79
N TYR A 244 -2.96 19.09 6.26
CA TYR A 244 -4.10 20.01 6.20
C TYR A 244 -5.41 19.44 6.77
N GLU A 245 -5.32 18.29 7.44
CA GLU A 245 -6.44 17.60 8.09
C GLU A 245 -6.00 17.12 9.47
N GLN A 246 -6.91 16.52 10.25
CA GLN A 246 -6.57 15.92 11.53
C GLN A 246 -5.62 14.73 11.32
N ASP A 247 -4.62 14.59 12.18
CA ASP A 247 -3.77 13.40 12.19
C ASP A 247 -4.59 12.15 12.59
N GLU A 248 -4.03 10.97 12.31
CA GLU A 248 -4.67 9.70 12.68
C GLU A 248 -3.74 8.85 13.55
N LEU A 249 -4.31 8.14 14.53
CA LEU A 249 -3.61 7.15 15.35
C LEU A 249 -4.47 5.89 15.51
N TYR A 250 -3.89 4.72 15.23
CA TYR A 250 -4.56 3.43 15.34
C TYR A 250 -3.75 2.45 16.18
N ASP A 251 -4.43 1.73 17.07
CA ASP A 251 -3.93 0.54 17.77
C ASP A 251 -4.30 -0.69 16.93
N LEU A 252 -3.33 -1.24 16.22
CA LEU A 252 -3.54 -2.34 15.27
C LEU A 252 -3.80 -3.68 15.96
N ARG A 253 -3.52 -3.79 17.27
CA ARG A 253 -3.86 -4.99 18.04
C ARG A 253 -5.32 -4.98 18.45
N ALA A 254 -5.80 -3.85 18.96
CA ALA A 254 -7.18 -3.69 19.40
C ALA A 254 -8.14 -3.45 18.22
N ASP A 255 -7.66 -2.79 17.17
CA ASP A 255 -8.42 -2.37 16.00
C ASP A 255 -7.64 -2.63 14.69
N PRO A 256 -7.48 -3.90 14.30
CA PRO A 256 -6.76 -4.27 13.07
C PRO A 256 -7.47 -3.80 11.79
N ARG A 257 -8.72 -3.32 11.90
CA ARG A 257 -9.51 -2.76 10.80
C ARG A 257 -9.44 -1.24 10.74
N GLU A 258 -8.66 -0.59 11.62
CA GLU A 258 -8.38 0.86 11.60
C GLU A 258 -9.66 1.71 11.56
N THR A 259 -10.63 1.34 12.40
CA THR A 259 -11.96 1.94 12.44
C THR A 259 -12.11 3.06 13.48
N ARG A 260 -11.18 3.14 14.44
CA ARG A 260 -11.22 4.09 15.56
C ARG A 260 -9.94 4.93 15.59
N ASN A 261 -10.06 6.19 15.19
CA ASN A 261 -8.98 7.17 15.34
C ASN A 261 -8.81 7.55 16.83
N LEU A 262 -7.62 7.31 17.37
CA LEU A 262 -7.22 7.54 18.76
C LEU A 262 -6.38 8.81 18.94
N ILE A 263 -6.28 9.68 17.91
CA ILE A 263 -5.35 10.81 17.91
C ILE A 263 -5.50 11.76 19.11
N ASP A 264 -6.74 11.92 19.61
CA ASP A 264 -7.07 12.78 20.75
C ASP A 264 -7.18 12.02 22.08
N ASP A 265 -6.91 10.70 22.10
CA ASP A 265 -6.99 9.89 23.31
C ASP A 265 -5.72 10.07 24.17
N PRO A 266 -5.82 10.71 25.36
CA PRO A 266 -4.65 11.00 26.18
C PRO A 266 -3.95 9.73 26.70
N ALA A 267 -4.64 8.57 26.74
CA ALA A 267 -4.03 7.31 27.15
C ALA A 267 -2.94 6.84 26.16
N TYR A 268 -2.98 7.31 24.91
CA TYR A 268 -2.01 6.98 23.87
C TYR A 268 -0.93 8.06 23.65
N GLY A 269 -0.84 9.06 24.55
CA GLY A 269 0.09 10.19 24.40
C GLY A 269 1.55 9.78 24.22
N ASP A 270 2.04 8.83 25.01
CA ASP A 270 3.43 8.34 24.91
C ASP A 270 3.69 7.58 23.61
N VAL A 271 2.71 6.76 23.17
CA VAL A 271 2.77 6.03 21.90
C VAL A 271 2.82 7.02 20.72
N LEU A 272 1.94 8.02 20.74
CA LEU A 272 1.89 9.07 19.73
C LEU A 272 3.21 9.85 19.66
N GLY A 273 3.77 10.23 20.82
CA GLY A 273 5.07 10.89 20.91
C GLY A 273 6.18 10.04 20.29
N SER A 274 6.21 8.74 20.62
CA SER A 274 7.20 7.80 20.10
C SER A 274 7.10 7.59 18.58
N LEU A 275 5.89 7.57 18.00
CA LEU A 275 5.70 7.44 16.55
C LEU A 275 6.04 8.74 15.81
N LYS A 276 5.75 9.90 16.40
CA LYS A 276 6.17 11.22 15.86
C LYS A 276 7.68 11.34 15.82
N GLU A 277 8.36 10.91 16.88
CA GLU A 277 9.83 10.93 16.96
C GLU A 277 10.45 10.03 15.87
N ARG A 278 9.92 8.81 15.67
CA ARG A 278 10.35 7.92 14.58
C ARG A 278 10.17 8.56 13.21
N MET A 279 9.01 9.17 12.96
CA MET A 279 8.76 9.86 11.69
C MET A 279 9.71 11.04 11.47
N LEU A 280 10.02 11.80 12.51
CA LEU A 280 11.01 12.88 12.43
C LEU A 280 12.41 12.36 12.11
N HIS A 281 12.86 11.32 12.82
CA HIS A 281 14.13 10.66 12.54
C HIS A 281 14.20 10.15 11.10
N TRP A 282 13.16 9.46 10.64
CA TRP A 282 13.07 8.98 9.27
C TRP A 282 13.15 10.12 8.25
N TYR A 283 12.46 11.24 8.47
CA TYR A 283 12.61 12.41 7.61
C TYR A 283 14.03 12.97 7.61
N MET A 284 14.70 13.02 8.76
CA MET A 284 16.10 13.46 8.84
C MET A 284 17.07 12.52 8.12
N GLU A 285 16.80 11.20 8.14
CA GLU A 285 17.62 10.19 7.48
C GLU A 285 17.44 10.18 5.95
N THR A 286 16.24 10.52 5.48
CA THR A 286 15.85 10.35 4.06
C THR A 286 15.75 11.65 3.27
N SER A 287 15.74 12.80 3.95
CA SER A 287 15.72 14.10 3.30
C SER A 287 17.12 14.59 2.95
N ASP A 288 17.20 15.47 1.95
CA ASP A 288 18.39 16.27 1.65
C ASP A 288 19.64 15.46 1.27
N VAL A 289 19.46 14.49 0.37
CA VAL A 289 20.56 13.74 -0.23
C VAL A 289 21.51 14.69 -0.97
N VAL A 290 22.77 14.72 -0.55
CA VAL A 290 23.82 15.48 -1.24
C VAL A 290 24.15 14.79 -2.57
N PRO A 291 24.04 15.47 -3.72
CA PRO A 291 24.37 14.87 -5.01
C PRO A 291 25.81 14.32 -5.02
N HIS A 292 25.98 13.10 -5.56
CA HIS A 292 27.29 12.46 -5.72
C HIS A 292 28.17 13.18 -6.74
N GLU A 293 27.54 13.76 -7.77
CA GLU A 293 28.23 14.52 -8.80
C GLU A 293 28.34 16.00 -8.43
N THR A 294 29.51 16.58 -8.71
CA THR A 294 29.70 18.02 -8.54
C THR A 294 28.93 18.80 -9.59
N ASP A 295 28.19 19.82 -9.17
CA ASP A 295 27.47 20.71 -10.08
C ASP A 295 28.47 21.50 -10.96
N MET A 296 28.48 21.18 -12.25
CA MET A 296 29.36 21.77 -13.28
C MET A 296 29.04 23.26 -13.57
N ARG A 297 28.00 23.84 -12.98
CA ARG A 297 27.69 25.27 -13.07
C ARG A 297 28.54 26.12 -12.11
N ARG A 298 29.40 25.50 -11.28
CA ARG A 298 30.42 26.17 -10.47
C ARG A 298 31.71 26.40 -11.24
#